data_AF-A0A4R8T6R9-F1
#
_entry.id   AF-A0A4R8T6R9-F1
#
_cell.length_a   1.000
_cell.length_b   1.000
_cell.length_c   1.000
_cell.angle_alpha   90.00
_cell.angle_beta   90.00
_cell.angle_gamma   90.00
#
_symmetry.space_group_name_H-M   'P 1'
#
loop_
_entity.id
_entity.type
_entity.pdbx_description
1 polymer ?
#
loop_
_entity_poly.entity_id
_entity_poly.type
_entity_poly.pdbx_seq_one_letter_code
_entity_poly.pdbx_strand_id
1 'polypeptide(L)' 'MASQACELPSIATPAAAPVVDQQASKPKPCCVCKEEKAKRDECMLFSNAADPAKDCLSTIDQYRNCMKGFGFTV' A
#
# COMPACT_ATOMS: atom_id res chain seq x y z
N MET A 1 -8.40 33.74 40.53
CA MET A 1 -9.13 32.50 40.19
C MET A 1 -10.28 32.88 39.27
N ALA A 2 -10.06 32.82 37.96
CA ALA A 2 -11.06 33.10 36.95
C ALA A 2 -10.61 32.50 35.60
N SER A 3 -11.53 31.75 34.97
CA SER A 3 -11.63 31.55 33.51
C SER A 3 -10.50 30.73 32.85
N GLN A 4 -10.71 29.90 31.84
CA GLN A 4 -11.78 29.74 30.86
C GLN A 4 -11.91 28.25 30.50
N ALA A 5 -13.15 27.79 30.36
CA ALA A 5 -13.46 26.73 29.43
C ALA A 5 -13.21 27.26 28.01
N CYS A 6 -12.38 26.58 27.24
CA CYS A 6 -12.34 26.71 25.79
C CYS A 6 -12.78 25.37 25.22
N GLU A 7 -13.97 25.40 24.66
CA GLU A 7 -14.58 24.40 23.83
C GLU A 7 -13.63 24.09 22.66
N LEU A 8 -13.26 22.82 22.51
CA LEU A 8 -12.62 22.36 21.28
C LEU A 8 -13.74 22.04 20.28
N PRO A 9 -13.75 22.68 19.10
CA PRO A 9 -14.73 22.40 18.08
C PRO A 9 -14.47 21.00 17.50
N SER A 10 -15.58 20.31 17.27
CA SER A 10 -15.72 19.14 16.42
C SER A 10 -14.86 19.26 15.15
N ILE A 11 -13.82 18.44 15.05
CA ILE A 11 -13.23 18.07 13.76
C ILE A 11 -13.78 16.70 13.37
N ALA A 12 -14.73 16.78 12.44
CA ALA A 12 -15.36 15.67 11.79
C ALA A 12 -14.32 14.70 11.22
N THR A 13 -14.49 13.43 11.58
CA THR A 13 -14.03 12.28 10.82
C THR A 13 -14.34 12.48 9.34
N PRO A 14 -13.35 12.56 8.42
CA PRO A 14 -13.63 12.21 7.04
C PRO A 14 -13.80 10.69 7.02
N ALA A 15 -15.08 10.27 6.97
CA ALA A 15 -15.46 8.94 6.57
C ALA A 15 -14.66 8.58 5.31
N ALA A 16 -13.86 7.51 5.41
CA ALA A 16 -13.13 6.96 4.28
C ALA A 16 -14.15 6.54 3.21
N ALA A 17 -14.37 7.40 2.23
CA ALA A 17 -15.08 7.04 1.01
C ALA A 17 -14.22 6.01 0.26
N PRO A 18 -14.81 4.91 -0.24
CA PRO A 18 -14.09 4.00 -1.09
C PRO A 18 -13.86 4.73 -2.42
N VAL A 19 -12.61 5.15 -2.67
CA VAL A 19 -12.19 5.60 -4.00
C VAL A 19 -12.13 4.39 -4.92
N VAL A 20 -13.29 4.01 -5.45
CA VAL A 20 -13.37 3.11 -6.61
C VAL A 20 -13.01 3.96 -7.82
N ASP A 21 -11.72 4.01 -8.12
CA ASP A 21 -11.18 4.67 -9.33
C ASP A 21 -11.59 3.84 -10.55
N GLN A 22 -12.81 4.09 -11.03
CA GLN A 22 -13.38 3.60 -12.29
C GLN A 22 -12.74 4.32 -13.48
N GLN A 23 -11.42 4.22 -13.64
CA GLN A 23 -10.73 4.64 -14.86
C GLN A 23 -10.38 3.39 -15.69
N ALA A 24 -11.40 2.79 -16.31
CA ALA A 24 -11.25 1.94 -17.49
C ALA A 24 -10.39 2.70 -18.51
N SER A 25 -9.19 2.28 -18.92
CA SER A 25 -9.00 1.26 -19.96
C SER A 25 -7.61 0.58 -19.94
N LYS A 26 -6.76 0.82 -18.94
CA LYS A 26 -5.60 -0.02 -18.62
C LYS A 26 -5.36 0.06 -17.10
N PRO A 27 -5.54 -1.02 -16.34
CA PRO A 27 -5.23 -0.98 -14.91
C PRO A 27 -3.78 -0.56 -14.74
N LYS A 28 -3.54 0.49 -13.94
CA LYS A 28 -2.17 0.90 -13.59
C LYS A 28 -1.44 -0.32 -12.99
N PRO A 29 -0.13 -0.52 -13.22
CA PRO A 29 0.61 -1.69 -12.72
C PRO A 29 0.54 -1.86 -11.20
N CYS A 30 0.16 -0.81 -10.46
CA CYS A 30 -0.11 -0.85 -9.03
C CYS A 30 -1.48 -1.42 -8.62
N CYS A 31 -2.44 -1.64 -9.53
CA CYS A 31 -3.77 -2.20 -9.22
C CYS A 31 -3.88 -3.71 -9.44
N VAL A 32 -2.89 -4.31 -10.10
CA VAL A 32 -2.99 -5.69 -10.60
C VAL A 32 -2.50 -6.70 -9.57
N CYS A 33 -1.37 -6.41 -8.93
CA CYS A 33 -0.71 -7.30 -7.97
C CYS A 33 -0.61 -6.59 -6.60
N LYS A 34 -1.72 -6.04 -6.10
CA LYS A 34 -1.72 -5.24 -4.86
C LYS A 34 -1.29 -6.06 -3.65
N GLU A 35 -1.76 -7.30 -3.53
CA GLU A 35 -1.44 -8.17 -2.40
C GLU A 35 0.02 -8.59 -2.42
N GLU A 36 0.54 -9.07 -3.56
CA GLU A 36 1.97 -9.39 -3.71
C GLU A 36 2.86 -8.16 -3.49
N LYS A 37 2.42 -6.99 -3.98
CA LYS A 37 3.13 -5.73 -3.75
C LYS A 37 3.20 -5.40 -2.25
N ALA A 38 2.09 -5.55 -1.52
CA ALA A 38 2.01 -5.30 -0.10
C ALA A 38 2.89 -6.28 0.70
N LYS A 39 2.82 -7.58 0.39
CA LYS A 39 3.68 -8.60 1.03
C LYS A 39 5.17 -8.33 0.81
N ARG A 40 5.56 -7.87 -0.39
CA ARG A 40 6.95 -7.50 -0.69
C ARG A 40 7.36 -6.21 0.01
N ASP A 41 6.47 -5.20 0.07
CA ASP A 41 6.71 -3.98 0.86
C ASP A 41 6.87 -4.31 2.35
N GLU A 42 5.96 -5.12 2.93
CA GLU A 42 6.04 -5.56 4.33
C GLU A 42 7.31 -6.35 4.60
N CYS A 43 7.65 -7.31 3.74
CA CYS A 43 8.89 -8.07 3.90
C CYS A 43 10.11 -7.14 3.89
N MET A 44 10.19 -6.19 2.95
CA MET A 44 11.31 -5.25 2.90
C MET A 44 11.33 -4.28 4.09
N LEU A 45 10.18 -3.86 4.60
CA LEU A 45 10.10 -2.94 5.75
C LEU A 45 10.39 -3.62 7.09
N PHE A 46 10.00 -4.89 7.24
CA PHE A 46 10.07 -5.61 8.51
C PHE A 46 11.21 -6.64 8.58
N SER A 47 11.89 -6.92 7.47
CA SER A 47 13.03 -7.84 7.49
C SER A 47 14.21 -7.19 8.24
N ASN A 48 14.76 -7.92 9.20
CA ASN A 48 15.93 -7.54 10.00
C ASN A 48 17.24 -8.10 9.40
N ALA A 49 17.18 -8.65 8.18
CA ALA A 49 18.33 -9.20 7.50
C ALA A 49 19.30 -8.09 7.05
N ALA A 50 20.59 -8.44 6.93
CA ALA A 50 21.59 -7.54 6.36
C ALA A 50 21.27 -7.15 4.89
N ASP A 51 20.61 -8.06 4.17
CA ASP A 51 20.13 -7.87 2.79
C ASP A 51 18.65 -8.28 2.69
N PRO A 52 17.71 -7.36 2.99
CA PRO A 52 16.27 -7.65 2.91
C PRO A 52 15.83 -7.96 1.47
N ALA A 53 16.57 -7.48 0.47
CA ALA A 53 16.32 -7.83 -0.93
C ALA A 53 16.53 -9.32 -1.22
N LYS A 54 17.49 -9.97 -0.55
CA LYS A 54 17.73 -11.42 -0.67
C LYS A 54 16.74 -12.23 0.13
N ASP A 55 16.43 -11.78 1.34
CA ASP A 55 15.47 -12.42 2.24
C ASP A 55 14.06 -12.42 1.62
N CYS A 56 13.69 -11.32 0.96
CA CYS A 56 12.41 -11.14 0.32
C CYS A 56 12.36 -11.59 -1.15
N LEU A 57 13.38 -12.29 -1.67
CA LEU A 57 13.40 -12.76 -3.07
C LEU A 57 12.11 -13.52 -3.45
N SER A 58 11.64 -14.39 -2.56
CA SER A 58 10.40 -15.17 -2.74
C SER A 58 9.17 -14.28 -2.98
N THR A 59 9.03 -13.16 -2.26
CA THR A 59 7.89 -12.26 -2.40
C THR A 59 8.05 -11.31 -3.59
N ILE A 60 9.29 -10.93 -3.92
CA ILE A 60 9.64 -10.16 -5.12
C ILE A 60 9.33 -10.98 -6.38
N ASP A 61 9.73 -12.25 -6.43
CA ASP A 61 9.47 -13.13 -7.57
C ASP A 61 7.98 -13.39 -7.77
N GLN A 62 7.21 -13.53 -6.68
CA GLN A 62 5.75 -13.59 -6.77
C GLN A 62 5.15 -12.32 -7.37
N TYR A 63 5.59 -11.13 -6.93
CA TYR A 63 5.14 -9.87 -7.50
C TYR A 63 5.50 -9.75 -8.99
N ARG A 64 6.72 -10.15 -9.36
CA ARG A 64 7.15 -10.17 -10.77
C ARG A 64 6.33 -11.14 -11.61
N ASN A 65 6.09 -12.35 -11.12
CA ASN A 65 5.28 -13.34 -11.83
C ASN A 65 3.84 -12.87 -12.01
N CYS A 66 3.25 -12.24 -10.99
CA CYS A 66 1.94 -11.64 -11.12
C CYS A 66 1.96 -10.58 -12.22
N MET A 67 2.88 -9.59 -12.18
CA MET A 67 2.92 -8.55 -13.20
C MET A 67 3.19 -9.06 -14.62
N LYS A 68 4.00 -10.12 -14.73
CA LYS A 68 4.30 -10.81 -16.00
C LYS A 68 3.06 -11.48 -16.59
N GLY A 69 2.17 -12.01 -15.75
CA GLY A 69 0.88 -12.57 -16.17
C GLY A 69 -0.05 -11.55 -16.83
N PHE A 70 0.14 -10.26 -16.55
CA PHE A 70 -0.60 -9.17 -17.16
C PHE A 70 0.19 -8.45 -18.27
N GLY A 71 1.36 -8.98 -18.65
CA GLY A 71 2.20 -8.44 -19.72
C GLY A 71 3.07 -7.25 -19.31
N PHE A 72 3.25 -7.00 -18.00
CA PHE A 72 4.15 -5.96 -17.49
C PHE A 72 5.49 -6.57 -17.05
N THR A 73 6.61 -5.92 -17.41
CA THR A 73 7.96 -6.31 -16.96
C THR A 73 8.44 -5.33 -15.90
N VAL A 74 8.90 -5.84 -14.75
CA VAL A 74 9.33 -5.13 -13.53
C VAL A 74 10.67 -5.64 -13.04
#